data_AF-A0A2D8TCK5-F1
#
_entry.id   AF-A0A2D8TCK5-F1
#
_cell.length_a   1.000
_cell.length_b   1.000
_cell.length_c   1.000
_cell.angle_alpha   90.00
_cell.angle_beta   90.00
_cell.angle_gamma   90.00
#
_symmetry.space_group_name_H-M   'P 1'
#
loop_
_entity.id
_entity.type
_entity.pdbx_description
1 polymer ?
#
loop_
_entity_poly.entity_id
_entity_poly.type
_entity_poly.pdbx_seq_one_letter_code
_entity_poly.pdbx_strand_id
1 'polypeptide(L)' 'MAESGKIDPMHQFAIEPLFGTDHLSIGGFNIAFTNSALYMVLAAVVLWVFVIGGMKRELVPGRWQMAVEYMTGFIKNLL' A
#
# COMPACT_ATOMS: atom_id res chain seq x y z
N MET A 1 -9.69 5.07 -38.00
CA MET A 1 -8.68 4.75 -36.97
C MET A 1 -8.28 6.05 -36.31
N ALA A 2 -8.59 6.26 -35.04
CA ALA A 2 -8.06 7.41 -34.31
C ALA A 2 -6.57 7.14 -34.05
N GLU A 3 -5.73 8.03 -34.56
CA GLU A 3 -4.29 8.08 -34.35
C GLU A 3 -4.02 8.31 -32.86
N SER A 4 -3.46 7.30 -32.18
CA SER A 4 -2.98 7.44 -30.80
C SER A 4 -1.87 8.48 -30.81
N GLY A 5 -2.12 9.64 -30.20
CA GLY A 5 -1.11 10.68 -30.06
C GLY A 5 0.15 10.12 -29.40
N LYS A 6 1.28 10.77 -29.66
CA LYS A 6 2.65 10.47 -29.18
C LYS A 6 2.82 10.21 -27.67
N ILE A 7 1.76 10.36 -26.88
CA ILE A 7 1.69 10.13 -25.43
C ILE A 7 0.67 9.02 -25.20
N ASP A 8 1.12 7.90 -24.64
CA ASP A 8 0.25 6.85 -24.12
C ASP A 8 -0.02 7.09 -22.63
N PRO A 9 -1.18 7.66 -22.25
CA PRO A 9 -1.51 7.92 -20.85
C PRO A 9 -1.71 6.64 -20.03
N MET A 10 -1.95 5.49 -20.68
CA MET A 10 -2.19 4.24 -19.98
C MET A 10 -0.92 3.57 -19.47
N HIS A 11 0.25 3.94 -20.02
CA HIS A 11 1.53 3.37 -19.62
C HIS A 11 1.80 3.51 -18.11
N GLN A 12 1.34 4.59 -17.47
CA GLN A 12 1.52 4.83 -16.03
C GLN A 12 0.80 3.82 -15.12
N PHE A 13 -0.11 3.01 -15.67
CA PHE A 13 -0.85 1.97 -14.94
C PHE A 13 -0.39 0.55 -15.29
N ALA A 14 0.64 0.41 -16.11
CA ALA A 14 1.18 -0.90 -16.48
C ALA A 14 1.67 -1.65 -15.23
N ILE A 15 1.34 -2.93 -15.14
CA ILE A 15 1.81 -3.82 -14.08
C ILE A 15 2.97 -4.61 -14.63
N GLU A 16 4.14 -4.42 -14.04
CA GLU A 16 5.37 -5.08 -14.46
C GLU A 16 5.94 -5.88 -13.28
N PRO A 17 6.44 -7.10 -13.54
CA PRO A 17 7.18 -7.84 -12.55
C PRO A 17 8.51 -7.15 -12.25
N LEU A 18 8.93 -7.24 -10.99
CA LEU A 18 10.14 -6.62 -10.47
C LEU A 18 11.14 -7.70 -10.07
N PHE A 19 12.41 -7.31 -9.97
CA PHE A 19 13.51 -8.15 -9.47
C PHE A 19 13.70 -9.47 -10.24
N GLY A 20 13.29 -9.51 -11.51
CA GLY A 20 13.39 -10.69 -12.37
C GLY A 20 12.50 -11.85 -11.93
N THR A 21 11.41 -11.59 -11.22
CA THR A 21 10.53 -12.61 -10.63
C THR A 21 9.54 -13.25 -11.62
N ASP A 22 9.64 -12.89 -12.90
CA ASP A 22 8.71 -13.26 -13.98
C ASP A 22 8.56 -14.78 -14.17
N HIS A 23 9.60 -15.53 -13.79
CA HIS A 23 9.67 -16.98 -13.90
C HIS A 23 9.14 -17.71 -12.66
N LEU A 24 8.82 -16.99 -11.58
CA LEU A 24 8.28 -17.61 -10.37
C LEU A 24 6.86 -18.09 -10.63
N SER A 25 6.66 -19.40 -10.52
CA SER A 25 5.34 -20.00 -10.63
C SER A 25 5.14 -21.10 -9.59
N ILE A 26 3.93 -21.19 -9.05
CA ILE A 26 3.53 -22.23 -8.11
C ILE A 26 2.20 -22.81 -8.61
N GLY A 27 2.13 -24.12 -8.79
CA GLY A 27 0.90 -24.79 -9.25
C GLY A 27 0.38 -24.33 -10.61
N GLY A 28 1.28 -23.85 -11.49
CA GLY A 28 0.91 -23.30 -12.80
C GLY A 28 0.48 -21.82 -12.79
N PHE A 29 0.43 -21.18 -11.62
CA PHE A 29 0.14 -19.74 -11.48
C PHE A 29 1.43 -18.94 -11.37
N ASN A 30 1.54 -17.86 -12.15
CA ASN A 30 2.63 -16.91 -12.02
C ASN A 30 2.45 -16.10 -10.73
N ILE A 31 3.49 -16.07 -9.88
CA ILE A 31 3.51 -15.38 -8.60
C ILE A 31 4.62 -14.32 -8.55
N ALA A 32 4.94 -13.72 -9.71
CA ALA A 32 5.92 -12.66 -9.81
C ALA A 32 5.57 -11.50 -8.87
N PHE A 33 6.61 -10.93 -8.26
CA PHE A 33 6.47 -9.75 -7.42
C PHE A 33 6.44 -8.51 -8.29
N THR A 34 5.27 -7.88 -8.42
CA THR A 34 5.06 -6.74 -9.33
C THR A 34 5.21 -5.39 -8.66
N ASN A 35 5.25 -4.32 -9.45
CA ASN A 35 5.14 -2.94 -8.98
C ASN A 35 3.86 -2.70 -8.13
N SER A 36 2.72 -3.27 -8.52
CA SER A 36 1.49 -3.20 -7.72
C SER A 36 1.63 -3.94 -6.38
N ALA A 37 2.28 -5.11 -6.36
CA ALA A 37 2.57 -5.84 -5.13
C ALA A 37 3.52 -5.05 -4.20
N LEU A 38 4.54 -4.40 -4.75
CA LEU A 38 5.43 -3.52 -3.99
C LEU A 38 4.65 -2.41 -3.27
N TYR A 39 3.74 -1.72 -3.96
CA TYR A 39 2.94 -0.66 -3.35
C TYR A 39 1.96 -1.18 -2.30
N MET A 40 1.39 -2.39 -2.48
CA MET A 40 0.57 -3.02 -1.44
C MET A 40 1.38 -3.30 -0.17
N VAL A 41 2.60 -3.83 -0.32
CA VAL A 41 3.51 -4.07 0.82
C VAL A 41 3.90 -2.75 1.48
N LEU A 42 4.27 -1.73 0.71
CA LEU A 42 4.59 -0.41 1.24
C LEU A 42 3.43 0.20 2.02
N ALA A 43 2.20 0.12 1.48
CA ALA A 43 1.01 0.60 2.17
C ALA A 43 0.79 -0.14 3.51
N ALA A 44 0.93 -1.47 3.52
CA ALA A 44 0.82 -2.26 4.74
C ALA A 44 1.89 -1.88 5.78
N VAL A 45 3.14 -1.72 5.36
CA VAL A 45 4.26 -1.32 6.24
C VAL A 45 4.03 0.09 6.81
N VAL A 46 3.62 1.05 5.97
CA VAL A 46 3.34 2.43 6.42
C VAL A 46 2.19 2.44 7.42
N LEU A 47 1.11 1.71 7.15
CA LEU A 47 -0.02 1.58 8.10
C LEU A 47 0.43 0.94 9.42
N TRP A 48 1.23 -0.12 9.34
CA TRP A 48 1.75 -0.82 10.51
C TRP A 48 2.63 0.10 11.38
N VAL A 49 3.55 0.83 10.76
CA VAL A 49 4.40 1.83 11.43
C VAL A 49 3.56 2.95 12.02
N PHE A 50 2.57 3.46 11.28
CA PHE A 50 1.67 4.51 11.76
C PHE A 50 0.96 4.09 13.03
N VAL A 51 0.35 2.90 13.05
CA VAL A 51 -0.38 2.37 14.20
C VAL A 51 0.57 2.13 15.38
N ILE A 52 1.68 1.42 15.18
CA ILE A 52 2.66 1.14 16.26
C ILE A 52 3.18 2.43 16.89
N GLY A 53 3.46 3.45 16.08
CA GLY A 53 3.92 4.74 16.57
C GLY A 53 2.95 5.44 17.53
N GLY A 54 1.65 5.13 17.43
CA GLY A 54 0.60 5.65 18.30
C GLY A 54 0.20 4.75 19.47
N MET A 55 0.75 3.55 19.61
CA MET A 55 0.40 2.61 20.70
C MET A 55 0.99 2.98 22.07
N LYS A 56 1.41 4.23 22.24
CA LYS A 56 1.96 4.73 23.50
C LYS A 56 0.87 4.81 24.56
N ARG A 57 1.22 4.55 25.82
CA ARG A 57 0.32 4.63 26.98
C ARG A 57 0.57 5.91 27.77
N GLU A 58 0.66 7.04 27.09
CA GLU A 58 0.84 8.35 27.72
C GLU A 58 -0.51 8.87 28.22
N LEU A 59 -0.56 9.41 29.45
CA LEU A 59 -1.78 10.01 30.01
C LEU A 59 -2.20 11.26 29.24
N VAL A 60 -1.22 12.06 28.80
CA VAL A 60 -1.41 13.18 27.88
C VAL A 60 -0.82 12.75 26.54
N PRO A 61 -1.66 12.45 25.54
CA PRO A 61 -1.18 11.88 24.27
C PRO A 61 -0.35 12.89 23.48
N GLY A 62 0.82 12.46 23.02
CA GLY A 62 1.60 13.21 22.04
C GLY A 62 0.91 13.31 20.67
N ARG A 63 1.47 14.14 19.77
CA ARG A 63 0.87 14.43 18.45
C ARG A 63 0.60 13.17 17.60
N TRP A 64 1.50 12.18 17.65
CA TRP A 64 1.35 10.94 16.86
C TRP A 64 0.30 10.00 17.46
N GLN A 65 0.29 9.85 18.80
CA GLN A 65 -0.72 9.08 19.51
C GLN A 65 -2.11 9.65 19.24
N MET A 66 -2.28 10.98 19.31
CA MET A 66 -3.53 11.66 18.96
C MET A 66 -4.03 11.31 17.54
N ALA A 67 -3.15 11.28 16.54
CA ALA A 67 -3.54 10.97 15.17
C ALA A 67 -4.09 9.53 15.04
N VAL A 68 -3.44 8.56 15.69
CA VAL A 68 -3.87 7.15 15.69
C VAL A 68 -5.15 6.95 16.50
N GLU A 69 -5.22 7.54 17.70
CA GLU A 69 -6.40 7.46 18.56
C GLU A 69 -7.64 8.09 17.90
N TYR A 70 -7.46 9.20 17.18
CA TYR A 70 -8.56 9.83 16.44
C TYR A 70 -9.10 8.92 15.33
N MET A 71 -8.22 8.31 14.53
CA MET A 71 -8.64 7.39 13.46
C MET A 71 -9.32 6.13 14.00
N THR A 72 -8.73 5.50 15.02
CA THR A 72 -9.30 4.30 15.64
C THR A 72 -10.62 4.59 16.36
N GLY A 73 -10.73 5.74 17.04
CA GLY A 73 -11.96 6.22 17.63
C GLY A 73 -13.05 6.50 16.60
N PHE A 74 -12.70 7.10 15.46
CA PHE A 74 -13.63 7.27 14.33
C PHE A 74 -14.19 5.93 13.83
N ILE A 75 -13.33 4.93 13.58
CA ILE A 75 -13.76 3.59 13.15
C ILE A 75 -14.67 2.94 14.20
N LYS A 76 -14.31 3.06 15.49
CA LYS A 76 -15.12 2.52 16.59
C LYS A 76 -16.53 3.12 16.62
N ASN A 77 -16.70 4.37 16.21
CA ASN A 77 -18.01 5.04 16.15
C ASN A 77 -18.82 4.70 14.89
N LEU A 78 -18.21 4.09 13.87
CA LEU A 78 -18.92 3.59 12.69
C LEU A 78 -19.54 2.20 12.92
N LEU A 79 -18.99 1.43 13.86
CA LEU A 79 -19.46 0.11 14.26
C LEU A 79 -20.56 0.20 15.32
#